data_AF-A0A659USX3-F1
#
_entry.id   AF-A0A659USX3-F1
#
_cell.length_a   1.000
_cell.length_b   1.000
_cell.length_c   1.000
_cell.angle_alpha   90.00
_cell.angle_beta   90.00
_cell.angle_gamma   90.00
#
_symmetry.space_group_name_H-M   'P 1'
#
loop_
_entity.id
_entity.type
_entity.pdbx_description
1 polymer ?
#
loop_
_entity_poly.entity_id
_entity_poly.type
_entity_poly.pdbx_seq_one_letter_code
_entity_poly.pdbx_strand_id
1 'polypeptide(L)' 'MLHTVAKLHYVEEMSQVDIARQLGVSTATISRLLQRARAEGIVRIE' A
#
# COMPACT_ATOMS: atom_id res chain seq x y z
N MET A 1 -4.70 -6.84 -5.03
CA MET A 1 -3.36 -6.40 -4.56
C MET A 1 -3.28 -4.89 -4.38
N LEU A 2 -3.40 -4.07 -5.44
CA LEU A 2 -3.25 -2.61 -5.34
C LEU A 2 -4.24 -1.94 -4.34
N HIS A 3 -5.53 -2.24 -4.48
CA HIS A 3 -6.58 -1.76 -3.58
C HIS A 3 -6.40 -2.22 -2.13
N THR A 4 -6.00 -3.50 -1.95
CA THR A 4 -5.74 -4.08 -0.62
C THR A 4 -4.61 -3.34 0.08
N VAL A 5 -3.47 -3.15 -0.60
CA VAL A 5 -2.31 -2.44 -0.04
C VAL A 5 -2.64 -0.98 0.28
N ALA A 6 -3.40 -0.31 -0.59
CA ALA A 6 -3.86 1.05 -0.33
C ALA A 6 -4.78 1.12 0.90
N LYS A 7 -5.76 0.21 1.03
CA LYS A 7 -6.65 0.14 2.19
C LYS A 7 -5.88 -0.06 3.49
N LEU A 8 -4.99 -1.06 3.53
CA LEU A 8 -4.19 -1.38 4.71
C LEU A 8 -3.33 -0.17 5.14
N HIS A 9 -2.75 0.56 4.19
CA HIS A 9 -1.86 1.67 4.51
C HIS A 9 -2.59 2.97 4.88
N TYR A 10 -3.60 3.37 4.11
CA TYR A 10 -4.24 4.69 4.30
C TYR A 10 -5.48 4.67 5.18
N VAL A 11 -6.17 3.52 5.29
CA VAL A 11 -7.39 3.40 6.11
C VAL A 11 -7.10 2.71 7.42
N GLU A 12 -6.30 1.64 7.37
CA GLU A 12 -5.94 0.85 8.56
C GLU A 12 -4.61 1.30 9.17
N GLU A 13 -4.01 2.36 8.64
CA GLU A 13 -2.77 3.01 9.11
C GLU A 13 -1.58 2.07 9.30
N MET A 14 -1.58 0.92 8.61
CA MET A 14 -0.51 -0.06 8.74
C MET A 14 0.79 0.45 8.09
N SER A 15 1.92 0.14 8.74
CA SER A 15 3.22 0.41 8.16
C SER A 15 3.47 -0.47 6.92
N GLN A 16 4.22 0.03 5.94
CA GLN A 16 4.56 -0.74 4.74
C GLN A 16 5.30 -2.04 5.06
N VAL A 17 6.05 -2.06 6.18
CA VAL A 17 6.80 -3.23 6.64
C VAL A 17 5.85 -4.30 7.19
N ASP A 18 4.84 -3.90 7.96
CA ASP A 18 3.88 -4.86 8.51
C ASP A 18 2.98 -5.43 7.43
N ILE A 19 2.56 -4.60 6.47
CA ILE A 19 1.85 -5.06 5.26
C ILE A 19 2.71 -6.05 4.47
N ALA A 20 4.00 -5.77 4.29
CA ALA A 20 4.93 -6.64 3.58
C ALA A 20 5.06 -8.01 4.25
N ARG A 21 5.22 -8.04 5.58
CA ARG A 21 5.25 -9.27 6.38
C ARG A 21 3.95 -10.05 6.25
N GLN A 22 2.81 -9.38 6.41
CA GLN A 22 1.49 -10.02 6.33
C GLN A 22 1.20 -10.62 4.95
N LEU A 23 1.61 -9.94 3.89
CA LEU A 23 1.36 -10.38 2.51
C LEU A 23 2.47 -11.28 1.94
N GLY A 24 3.54 -11.54 2.69
CA GLY A 24 4.65 -12.39 2.26
C GLY A 24 5.44 -11.81 1.07
N VAL A 25 5.56 -10.49 0.99
CA VAL A 25 6.28 -9.79 -0.09
C VAL A 25 7.33 -8.83 0.48
N SER A 26 8.20 -8.30 -0.38
CA SER A 26 9.16 -7.27 0.06
C SER A 26 8.50 -5.91 0.29
N THR A 27 9.00 -5.14 1.24
CA THR A 27 8.58 -3.74 1.48
C THR A 27 8.72 -2.88 0.22
N ALA A 28 9.72 -3.15 -0.62
CA ALA A 28 9.88 -2.48 -1.91
C ALA A 28 8.70 -2.74 -2.87
N THR A 29 8.10 -3.93 -2.83
CA THR A 29 6.88 -4.24 -3.59
C THR A 29 5.69 -3.44 -3.07
N ILE A 30 5.54 -3.32 -1.75
CA ILE A 30 4.50 -2.49 -1.13
C ILE A 30 4.66 -1.03 -1.53
N SER A 31 5.87 -0.49 -1.45
CA SER A 31 6.16 0.90 -1.85
C SER A 31 5.78 1.18 -3.31
N ARG A 32 6.17 0.30 -4.26
CA ARG A 32 5.78 0.43 -5.67
C ARG A 32 4.27 0.37 -5.89
N LEU A 33 3.56 -0.50 -5.17
CA LEU A 33 2.10 -0.56 -5.23
C LEU A 33 1.48 0.73 -4.71
N LEU A 34 1.94 1.28 -3.59
CA LEU A 34 1.40 2.53 -3.06
C LEU A 34 1.67 3.72 -3.99
N GLN A 35 2.85 3.79 -4.62
CA GLN A 35 3.15 4.81 -5.64
C GLN A 35 2.21 4.70 -6.84
N ARG A 36 1.99 3.47 -7.33
CA ARG A 36 1.05 3.22 -8.43
C ARG A 36 -0.38 3.60 -8.06
N ALA A 37 -0.83 3.30 -6.84
CA ALA A 37 -2.17 3.66 -6.37
C ALA A 37 -2.39 5.18 -6.34
N ARG A 38 -1.36 5.97 -6.01
CA ARG A 38 -1.40 7.43 -6.10
C ARG A 38 -1.43 7.91 -7.55
N ALA A 39 -0.56 7.36 -8.40
CA ALA A 39 -0.47 7.73 -9.82
C ALA A 39 -1.77 7.43 -10.59
N GLU A 40 -2.46 6.34 -10.25
CA GLU A 40 -3.74 5.95 -10.84
C GLU A 40 -4.95 6.68 -10.21
N GLY A 41 -4.74 7.54 -9.21
CA GLY A 41 -5.83 8.29 -8.55
C GLY A 41 -6.74 7.44 -7.67
N ILE A 42 -6.34 6.20 -7.35
CA ILE A 42 -7.05 5.28 -6.44
C ILE A 42 -7.01 5.82 -5.00
N VAL A 43 -5.95 6.55 -4.66
CA VAL A 43 -5.79 7.22 -3.37
C VAL A 43 -5.81 8.72 -3.59
N ARG A 44 -6.74 9.40 -2.92
CA ARG A 44 -6.73 10.86 -2.79
C ARG A 44 -6.26 11.20 -1.39
N ILE A 45 -5.24 12.05 -1.29
CA ILE A 45 -4.72 12.57 -0.04
C ILE A 45 -5.15 14.03 -0.02
N GLU A 46 -5.95 14.40 0.98
CA GLU A 46 -6.37 15.77 1.25
C GLU A 46 -5.50 16.40 2.35
#